data_AF-A0AAU2NPH9-F1
#
_entry.id   AF-A0AAU2NPH9-F1
#
_cell.length_a   1.000
_cell.length_b   1.000
_cell.length_c   1.000
_cell.angle_alpha   90.00
_cell.angle_beta   90.00
_cell.angle_gamma   90.00
#
_symmetry.space_group_name_H-M   'P 1'
#
loop_
_entity.id
_entity.type
_entity.pdbx_description
1 polymer ?
#
loop_
_entity_poly.entity_id
_entity_poly.type
_entity_poly.pdbx_seq_one_letter_code
_entity_poly.pdbx_strand_id
1 'polypeptide(L)'
;MGTTRTGRLAVTVLTAALVVTGAAACDNRTKTDAAEAATAVSPPPEPFGAGGYKGLKPGMTKETALATGALEAAPVSLLNGCTDFVYKGGPAPDPVRMAAEADARAKSDALTAKLDEIKAKKKPTETLPPGASLKEMQEYYKRQAARLDQDAADMKEVARLSEESKVLGTARETRDKTFLTTGRVGFGTEGLRELVAPAGTRTAEGIGAGSTLDELKRAYDGKGLQPAKEGTGKYEMPAEGRQGSEGWMYEFTMDGATVAGLALVNRGTFCS
;
A
#
# COMPACT_ATOMS: atom_id res chain seq x y z
N MET A 1 -29.11 -44.27 7.84
CA MET A 1 -29.33 -45.42 6.94
C MET A 1 -29.06 -44.96 5.51
N GLY A 2 -28.03 -45.55 4.87
CA GLY A 2 -27.73 -45.48 3.42
C GLY A 2 -27.21 -44.13 2.89
N THR A 3 -26.22 -44.02 2.02
CA THR A 3 -25.25 -44.97 1.44
C THR A 3 -24.14 -44.12 0.81
N THR A 4 -22.92 -44.61 0.90
CA THR A 4 -21.69 -44.19 0.23
C THR A 4 -21.83 -43.95 -1.27
N ARG A 5 -21.09 -42.97 -1.83
CA ARG A 5 -20.44 -43.11 -3.14
C ARG A 5 -19.14 -42.30 -3.23
N THR A 6 -18.10 -43.08 -3.44
CA THR A 6 -16.69 -42.79 -3.67
C THR A 6 -16.47 -42.27 -5.09
N GLY A 7 -15.62 -41.26 -5.27
CA GLY A 7 -15.11 -40.83 -6.58
C GLY A 7 -13.62 -40.52 -6.48
N ARG A 8 -12.79 -41.47 -6.95
CA ARG A 8 -11.36 -41.31 -7.26
C ARG A 8 -11.20 -41.04 -8.77
N LEU A 9 -10.01 -40.54 -9.14
CA LEU A 9 -9.35 -40.44 -10.47
C LEU A 9 -9.13 -38.97 -10.88
N ALA A 10 -7.98 -38.52 -11.38
CA ALA A 10 -6.70 -39.16 -11.66
C ALA A 10 -5.61 -38.08 -11.68
N VAL A 11 -4.40 -38.49 -11.31
CA VAL A 11 -3.13 -37.76 -11.44
C VAL A 11 -2.64 -37.88 -12.87
N THR A 12 -2.15 -36.78 -13.45
CA THR A 12 -1.19 -36.85 -14.57
C THR A 12 -0.12 -35.77 -14.39
N VAL A 13 1.05 -36.22 -13.98
CA VAL A 13 2.33 -35.49 -13.99
C VAL A 13 2.89 -35.62 -15.39
N LEU A 14 3.23 -34.51 -16.05
CA LEU A 14 4.01 -34.52 -17.29
C LEU A 14 5.36 -33.84 -17.03
N THR A 15 6.38 -34.68 -16.82
CA THR A 15 7.78 -34.31 -16.76
C THR A 15 8.36 -34.48 -18.16
N ALA A 16 8.88 -33.42 -18.77
CA ALA A 16 9.67 -33.51 -20.00
C ALA A 16 11.09 -33.03 -19.71
N ALA A 17 12.00 -33.98 -19.54
CA ALA A 17 13.44 -33.76 -19.56
C ALA A 17 13.93 -33.90 -21.01
N LEU A 18 14.66 -32.90 -21.50
CA LEU A 18 15.34 -32.97 -22.79
C LEU A 18 16.85 -32.95 -22.53
N VAL A 19 17.43 -34.13 -22.63
CA VAL A 19 18.89 -34.36 -22.72
C VAL A 19 19.25 -34.28 -24.20
N VAL A 20 20.18 -33.40 -24.56
CA VAL A 20 20.88 -33.47 -25.85
C VAL A 20 22.36 -33.67 -25.58
N THR A 21 22.81 -34.87 -25.92
CA THR A 21 24.20 -35.33 -26.02
C THR A 21 24.72 -35.18 -27.44
N GLY A 22 26.01 -34.87 -27.58
CA GLY A 22 26.82 -35.06 -28.80
C GLY A 22 27.60 -33.80 -29.20
N ALA A 23 28.86 -33.83 -29.64
CA ALA A 23 29.82 -34.90 -29.85
C ALA A 23 31.23 -34.29 -29.84
N ALA A 24 32.23 -35.08 -29.43
CA ALA A 24 33.65 -34.73 -29.44
C ALA A 24 34.22 -34.80 -30.87
N ALA A 25 34.99 -33.79 -31.26
CA ALA A 25 35.92 -33.85 -32.38
C ALA A 25 37.34 -33.67 -31.83
N CYS A 26 38.20 -34.66 -32.09
CA CYS A 26 39.61 -34.63 -31.77
C CYS A 26 40.33 -33.65 -32.70
N ASP A 27 41.03 -32.67 -32.15
CA ASP A 27 42.12 -32.03 -32.89
C ASP A 27 43.30 -31.73 -31.96
N ASN A 28 44.47 -32.15 -32.42
CA ASN A 28 45.74 -32.11 -31.72
C ASN A 28 46.41 -30.76 -32.05
N ARG A 29 46.50 -29.81 -31.11
CA ARG A 29 47.61 -28.84 -31.03
C ARG A 29 47.54 -27.89 -29.84
N THR A 30 48.70 -27.78 -29.19
CA THR A 30 49.23 -26.63 -28.42
C THR A 30 48.53 -26.22 -27.13
N LYS A 31 49.12 -26.70 -26.02
CA LYS A 31 49.47 -25.97 -24.79
C LYS A 31 48.93 -24.53 -24.71
N THR A 32 47.87 -24.34 -23.94
CA THR A 32 47.53 -23.06 -23.30
C THR A 32 46.83 -23.36 -21.99
N ASP A 33 47.21 -22.59 -20.97
CA ASP A 33 46.92 -22.80 -19.56
C ASP A 33 45.44 -23.02 -19.26
N ALA A 34 45.20 -23.89 -18.28
CA ALA A 34 43.88 -24.14 -17.71
C ALA A 34 43.34 -22.85 -17.08
N ALA A 35 42.52 -22.12 -17.84
CA ALA A 35 41.64 -21.12 -17.29
C ALA A 35 40.53 -21.85 -16.54
N GLU A 36 40.67 -21.89 -15.21
CA GLU A 36 39.62 -22.17 -14.26
C GLU A 36 38.39 -21.33 -14.65
N ALA A 37 37.34 -22.01 -15.12
CA ALA A 37 36.06 -21.39 -15.40
C ALA A 37 35.47 -20.91 -14.07
N ALA A 38 35.78 -19.66 -13.71
CA ALA A 38 35.14 -18.96 -12.62
C ALA A 38 33.63 -18.95 -12.90
N THR A 39 32.89 -19.82 -12.20
CA THR A 39 31.46 -19.67 -12.05
C THR A 39 31.23 -18.26 -11.51
N ALA A 40 30.74 -17.37 -12.37
CA ALA A 40 30.32 -16.04 -11.97
C ALA A 40 29.20 -16.21 -10.94
N VAL A 41 29.57 -16.15 -9.66
CA VAL A 41 28.63 -16.05 -8.55
C VAL A 41 27.87 -14.76 -8.82
N SER A 42 26.62 -14.89 -9.24
CA SER A 42 25.75 -13.73 -9.39
C SER A 42 25.74 -12.98 -8.06
N PRO A 43 25.88 -11.65 -8.06
CA PRO A 43 25.85 -10.90 -6.81
C PRO A 43 24.58 -11.24 -6.05
N PRO A 44 24.64 -11.33 -4.71
CA PRO A 44 23.46 -11.62 -3.91
C PRO A 44 22.36 -10.61 -4.24
N PRO A 45 21.08 -11.06 -4.27
CA PRO A 45 19.97 -10.18 -4.61
C PRO A 45 19.97 -8.95 -3.68
N GLU A 46 19.75 -7.77 -4.28
CA GLU A 46 19.69 -6.51 -3.54
C GLU A 46 18.63 -6.62 -2.43
N PRO A 47 19.00 -6.44 -1.15
CA PRO A 47 18.05 -6.50 -0.07
C PRO A 47 17.08 -5.32 -0.18
N PHE A 48 15.81 -5.57 0.11
CA PHE A 48 14.84 -4.51 0.26
C PHE A 48 15.11 -3.76 1.56
N GLY A 49 15.37 -2.46 1.48
CA GLY A 49 15.70 -1.73 2.70
C GLY A 49 15.65 -0.21 2.60
N ALA A 50 16.14 0.46 3.64
CA ALA A 50 16.21 1.92 3.74
C ALA A 50 16.90 2.58 2.54
N GLY A 51 17.83 1.87 1.90
CA GLY A 51 18.50 2.31 0.68
C GLY A 51 17.65 2.24 -0.60
N GLY A 52 16.44 1.67 -0.54
CA GLY A 52 15.57 1.44 -1.68
C GLY A 52 15.46 -0.02 -2.10
N TYR A 53 14.98 -0.22 -3.34
CA TYR A 53 14.90 -1.55 -3.98
C TYR A 53 14.90 -1.42 -5.51
N LYS A 54 15.69 -2.26 -6.21
CA LYS A 54 15.82 -2.26 -7.68
C LYS A 54 16.22 -0.88 -8.23
N GLY A 55 17.12 -0.20 -7.53
CA GLY A 55 17.57 1.14 -7.89
C GLY A 55 16.57 2.28 -7.59
N LEU A 56 15.36 1.98 -7.12
CA LEU A 56 14.39 2.98 -6.66
C LEU A 56 14.71 3.36 -5.22
N LYS A 57 14.89 4.66 -4.96
CA LYS A 57 15.37 5.16 -3.66
C LYS A 57 14.48 6.26 -3.10
N PRO A 58 14.40 6.39 -1.76
CA PRO A 58 13.86 7.57 -1.12
C PRO A 58 14.28 8.89 -1.79
N GLY A 59 13.34 9.81 -1.98
CA GLY A 59 13.56 11.12 -2.60
C GLY A 59 13.58 11.13 -4.13
N MET A 60 13.46 9.98 -4.82
CA MET A 60 13.34 9.97 -6.29
C MET A 60 12.01 10.57 -6.77
N THR A 61 12.07 11.34 -7.86
CA THR A 61 10.86 11.76 -8.59
C THR A 61 10.29 10.61 -9.41
N LYS A 62 9.03 10.75 -9.83
CA LYS A 62 8.35 9.77 -10.70
C LYS A 62 9.08 9.58 -12.02
N GLU A 63 9.52 10.67 -12.63
CA GLU A 63 10.18 10.67 -13.94
C GLU A 63 11.54 9.98 -13.87
N THR A 64 12.32 10.26 -12.82
CA THR A 64 13.60 9.58 -12.58
C THR A 64 13.39 8.10 -12.31
N ALA A 65 12.38 7.74 -11.51
CA ALA A 65 12.07 6.34 -11.23
C ALA A 65 11.64 5.56 -12.49
N LEU A 66 10.80 6.13 -13.34
CA LEU A 66 10.40 5.51 -14.61
C LEU A 66 11.60 5.34 -15.56
N ALA A 67 12.49 6.33 -15.61
CA ALA A 67 13.70 6.28 -16.44
C ALA A 67 14.67 5.15 -16.03
N THR A 68 14.59 4.62 -14.80
CA THR A 68 15.40 3.46 -14.39
C THR A 68 15.04 2.17 -15.13
N GLY A 69 13.83 2.08 -15.70
CA GLY A 69 13.30 0.83 -16.27
C GLY A 69 12.87 -0.21 -15.24
N ALA A 70 12.91 0.11 -13.94
CA ALA A 70 12.50 -0.81 -12.86
C ALA A 70 10.98 -0.97 -12.74
N LEU A 71 10.20 -0.10 -13.40
CA LEU A 71 8.74 -0.02 -13.33
C LEU A 71 8.10 -0.27 -14.71
N GLU A 72 6.87 -0.75 -14.70
CA GLU A 72 6.02 -0.67 -15.90
C GLU A 72 5.62 0.78 -16.18
N ALA A 73 5.44 1.10 -17.47
CA ALA A 73 5.18 2.47 -17.91
C ALA A 73 3.75 2.96 -17.59
N ALA A 74 2.78 2.03 -17.53
CA ALA A 74 1.40 2.36 -17.25
C ALA A 74 1.11 2.36 -15.74
N PRO A 75 0.43 3.39 -15.21
CA PRO A 75 0.03 3.38 -13.81
C PRO A 75 -1.05 2.33 -13.57
N VAL A 76 -1.00 1.70 -12.41
CA VAL A 76 -1.96 0.70 -11.97
C VAL A 76 -2.94 1.22 -10.93
N SER A 77 -2.75 2.42 -10.37
CA SER A 77 -3.74 3.08 -9.52
C SER A 77 -3.52 4.60 -9.55
N LEU A 78 -4.62 5.34 -9.48
CA LEU A 78 -4.65 6.80 -9.36
C LEU A 78 -5.36 7.26 -8.07
N LEU A 79 -5.55 6.31 -7.15
CA LEU A 79 -6.40 6.51 -5.98
C LEU A 79 -5.81 7.57 -5.03
N ASN A 80 -6.67 8.45 -4.53
CA ASN A 80 -6.32 9.57 -3.64
C ASN A 80 -5.31 10.57 -4.23
N GLY A 81 -5.13 10.62 -5.56
CA GLY A 81 -4.15 11.52 -6.18
C GLY A 81 -2.70 11.07 -5.99
N CYS A 82 -2.52 9.81 -5.61
CA CYS A 82 -1.25 9.13 -5.74
C CYS A 82 -1.23 8.35 -7.05
N THR A 83 -0.06 8.27 -7.67
CA THR A 83 0.14 7.43 -8.85
C THR A 83 0.92 6.19 -8.44
N ASP A 84 0.29 5.03 -8.56
CA ASP A 84 0.94 3.75 -8.28
C ASP A 84 1.35 3.07 -9.59
N PHE A 85 2.56 2.51 -9.60
CA PHE A 85 3.10 1.67 -10.67
C PHE A 85 3.44 0.29 -10.10
N VAL A 86 3.62 -0.69 -10.98
CA VAL A 86 4.18 -2.00 -10.61
C VAL A 86 5.62 -2.10 -11.06
N TYR A 87 6.39 -2.98 -10.43
CA TYR A 87 7.71 -3.35 -10.91
C TYR A 87 7.64 -3.96 -12.30
N LYS A 88 8.75 -3.89 -13.04
CA LYS A 88 8.90 -4.53 -14.35
C LYS A 88 8.51 -6.02 -14.28
N GLY A 89 7.65 -6.45 -15.20
CA GLY A 89 7.06 -7.80 -15.24
C GLY A 89 5.86 -8.01 -14.31
N GLY A 90 5.39 -6.95 -13.63
CA GLY A 90 4.18 -6.96 -12.82
C GLY A 90 2.89 -6.99 -13.64
N PRO A 91 1.72 -7.09 -12.97
CA PRO A 91 0.44 -7.15 -13.66
C PRO A 91 0.12 -5.84 -14.38
N ALA A 92 -0.50 -5.95 -15.55
CA ALA A 92 -1.04 -4.80 -16.27
C ALA A 92 -2.14 -4.08 -15.45
N PRO A 93 -2.43 -2.81 -15.74
CA PRO A 93 -3.55 -2.10 -15.12
C PRO A 93 -4.87 -2.85 -15.34
N ASP A 94 -5.63 -3.04 -14.26
CA ASP A 94 -6.97 -3.64 -14.30
C ASP A 94 -8.00 -2.53 -14.55
N PRO A 95 -8.63 -2.47 -15.74
CA PRO A 95 -9.57 -1.40 -16.07
C PRO A 95 -10.80 -1.38 -15.17
N VAL A 96 -11.25 -2.52 -14.66
CA VAL A 96 -12.44 -2.60 -13.79
C VAL A 96 -12.12 -2.02 -12.42
N ARG A 97 -10.98 -2.41 -11.83
CA ARG A 97 -10.52 -1.84 -10.56
C ARG A 97 -10.23 -0.35 -10.70
N MET A 98 -9.57 0.07 -11.78
CA MET A 98 -9.28 1.47 -12.05
C MET A 98 -10.55 2.33 -12.14
N ALA A 99 -11.59 1.83 -12.81
CA ALA A 99 -12.89 2.49 -12.85
C ALA A 99 -13.53 2.57 -11.45
N ALA A 100 -13.49 1.48 -10.68
CA ALA A 100 -14.00 1.49 -9.31
C ALA A 100 -13.26 2.46 -8.38
N GLU A 101 -11.94 2.62 -8.55
CA GLU A 101 -11.15 3.63 -7.82
C GLU A 101 -11.55 5.06 -8.20
N ALA A 102 -11.78 5.32 -9.50
CA ALA A 102 -12.24 6.62 -9.98
C ALA A 102 -13.65 6.95 -9.43
N ASP A 103 -14.56 5.99 -9.45
CA ASP A 103 -15.91 6.13 -8.89
C ASP A 103 -15.88 6.39 -7.38
N ALA A 104 -15.01 5.67 -6.65
CA ALA A 104 -14.81 5.88 -5.22
C ALA A 104 -14.27 7.28 -4.92
N ARG A 105 -13.33 7.80 -5.72
CA ARG A 105 -12.83 9.18 -5.61
C ARG A 105 -13.93 10.18 -5.89
N ALA A 106 -14.64 10.06 -7.01
CA ALA A 106 -15.73 10.96 -7.37
C ALA A 106 -16.83 11.00 -6.29
N LYS A 107 -17.21 9.83 -5.74
CA LYS A 107 -18.16 9.75 -4.63
C LYS A 107 -17.62 10.44 -3.39
N SER A 108 -16.36 10.24 -3.03
CA SER A 108 -15.76 10.92 -1.88
C SER A 108 -15.71 12.43 -2.04
N ASP A 109 -15.34 12.93 -3.21
CA ASP A 109 -15.29 14.37 -3.47
C ASP A 109 -16.69 14.99 -3.35
N ALA A 110 -17.72 14.31 -3.86
CA ALA A 110 -19.11 14.73 -3.70
C ALA A 110 -19.60 14.70 -2.25
N LEU A 111 -19.16 13.73 -1.44
CA LEU A 111 -19.49 13.67 0.00
C LEU A 111 -18.82 14.80 0.77
N THR A 112 -17.55 15.11 0.47
CA THR A 112 -16.82 16.24 1.05
C THR A 112 -17.52 17.56 0.73
N ALA A 113 -17.94 17.77 -0.52
CA ALA A 113 -18.68 18.97 -0.91
C ALA A 113 -19.98 19.13 -0.09
N LYS A 114 -20.73 18.05 0.12
CA LYS A 114 -21.93 18.06 0.97
C LYS A 114 -21.62 18.40 2.42
N LEU A 115 -20.55 17.85 2.97
CA LEU A 115 -20.10 18.18 4.34
C LEU A 115 -19.74 19.67 4.46
N ASP A 116 -19.08 20.24 3.45
CA ASP A 116 -18.71 21.64 3.44
C ASP A 116 -19.93 22.57 3.26
N GLU A 117 -20.95 22.16 2.50
CA GLU A 117 -22.24 22.86 2.46
C GLU A 117 -22.93 22.89 3.84
N ILE A 118 -22.91 21.78 4.59
CA ILE A 118 -23.47 21.73 5.94
C ILE A 118 -22.69 22.68 6.86
N LYS A 119 -21.36 22.66 6.81
CA LYS A 119 -20.52 23.58 7.59
C LYS A 119 -20.78 25.05 7.22
N ALA A 120 -20.90 25.37 5.94
CA ALA A 120 -21.13 26.74 5.46
C ALA A 120 -22.50 27.29 5.89
N LYS A 121 -23.50 26.43 6.12
CA LYS A 121 -24.83 26.81 6.62
C LYS A 121 -24.84 27.12 8.12
N LYS A 122 -23.81 26.74 8.88
CA LYS A 122 -23.77 26.99 10.33
C LYS A 122 -23.65 28.48 10.62
N LYS A 123 -24.71 29.04 11.20
CA LYS A 123 -24.71 30.41 11.70
C LYS A 123 -23.93 30.50 13.02
N PRO A 124 -23.20 31.62 13.27
CA PRO A 124 -22.61 31.90 14.57
C PRO A 124 -23.66 31.79 15.68
N THR A 125 -23.21 31.37 16.87
CA THR A 125 -24.10 31.33 18.03
C THR A 125 -24.51 32.74 18.41
N GLU A 126 -25.81 33.04 18.28
CA GLU A 126 -26.39 34.30 18.73
C GLU A 126 -26.45 34.32 20.27
N THR A 127 -25.99 35.41 20.87
CA THR A 127 -26.13 35.66 22.30
C THR A 127 -27.28 36.62 22.55
N LEU A 128 -27.98 36.44 23.67
CA LEU A 128 -29.01 37.38 24.09
C LEU A 128 -28.32 38.70 24.53
N PRO A 129 -28.73 39.87 24.03
CA PRO A 129 -28.15 41.14 24.43
C PRO A 129 -28.46 41.45 25.92
N PRO A 130 -27.54 42.12 26.64
CA PRO A 130 -27.81 42.58 28.00
C PRO A 130 -29.04 43.50 28.04
N GLY A 131 -29.95 43.25 28.97
CA GLY A 131 -31.17 44.07 29.13
C GLY A 131 -32.31 43.76 28.14
N ALA A 132 -32.27 42.63 27.44
CA ALA A 132 -33.34 42.21 26.52
C ALA A 132 -34.71 42.18 27.22
N SER A 133 -35.73 42.70 26.52
CA SER A 133 -37.12 42.63 26.93
C SER A 133 -37.67 41.20 26.92
N LEU A 134 -38.81 40.98 27.58
CA LEU A 134 -39.50 39.67 27.57
C LEU A 134 -39.83 39.19 26.15
N LYS A 135 -40.23 40.11 25.27
CA LYS A 135 -40.53 39.79 23.87
C LYS A 135 -39.28 39.36 23.11
N GLU A 136 -38.15 40.03 23.32
CA GLU A 136 -36.87 39.67 22.70
C GLU A 136 -36.34 38.33 23.21
N MET A 137 -36.49 38.05 24.50
CA MET A 137 -36.17 36.74 25.09
C MET A 137 -37.00 35.61 24.49
N GLN A 138 -38.31 35.81 24.32
CA GLN A 138 -39.18 34.80 23.70
C GLN A 138 -38.78 34.49 22.26
N GLU A 139 -38.52 35.51 21.44
CA GLU A 139 -38.08 35.32 20.06
C GLU A 139 -36.68 34.70 19.98
N TYR A 140 -35.77 35.03 20.90
CA TYR A 140 -34.48 34.38 21.03
C TYR A 140 -34.63 32.88 21.28
N TYR A 141 -35.42 32.46 22.28
CA TYR A 141 -35.59 31.04 22.58
C TYR A 141 -36.28 30.27 21.45
N LYS A 142 -37.23 30.88 20.71
CA LYS A 142 -37.80 30.26 19.51
C LYS A 142 -36.74 30.01 18.43
N ARG A 143 -35.86 30.98 18.17
CA ARG A 143 -34.75 30.82 17.22
C ARG A 143 -33.77 29.74 17.68
N GLN A 144 -33.47 29.67 18.98
CA GLN A 144 -32.57 28.65 19.52
C GLN A 144 -33.18 27.24 19.44
N ALA A 145 -34.48 27.08 19.70
CA ALA A 145 -35.15 25.80 19.53
C ALA A 145 -35.07 25.31 18.07
N ALA A 146 -35.39 26.18 17.10
CA ALA A 146 -35.28 25.85 15.69
C ALA A 146 -33.82 25.53 15.27
N ARG A 147 -32.83 26.21 15.88
CA ARG A 147 -31.41 25.92 15.66
C ARG A 147 -31.01 24.56 16.20
N LEU A 148 -31.46 24.17 17.38
CA LEU A 148 -31.18 22.85 17.96
C LEU A 148 -31.77 21.72 17.11
N ASP A 149 -32.97 21.90 16.58
CA ASP A 149 -33.58 20.93 15.65
C ASP A 149 -32.77 20.81 14.36
N GLN A 150 -32.30 21.94 13.82
CA GLN A 150 -31.43 21.95 12.65
C GLN A 150 -30.08 21.29 12.93
N ASP A 151 -29.43 21.61 14.05
CA ASP A 151 -28.15 20.99 14.45
C ASP A 151 -28.30 19.48 14.62
N ALA A 152 -29.42 19.00 15.19
CA ALA A 152 -29.70 17.58 15.30
C ALA A 152 -29.87 16.90 13.93
N ALA A 153 -30.53 17.56 12.97
CA ALA A 153 -30.65 17.06 11.61
C ALA A 153 -29.29 17.04 10.88
N ASP A 154 -28.52 18.11 10.99
CA ASP A 154 -27.17 18.22 10.41
C ASP A 154 -26.24 17.15 10.97
N MET A 155 -26.29 16.87 12.28
CA MET A 155 -25.49 15.81 12.90
C MET A 155 -25.86 14.41 12.39
N LYS A 156 -27.13 14.13 12.16
CA LYS A 156 -27.57 12.86 11.55
C LYS A 156 -27.05 12.73 10.12
N GLU A 157 -27.12 13.80 9.35
CA GLU A 157 -26.63 13.82 7.98
C GLU A 157 -25.11 13.68 7.92
N VAL A 158 -24.36 14.38 8.79
CA VAL A 158 -22.90 14.22 8.91
C VAL A 158 -22.54 12.78 9.27
N ALA A 159 -23.25 12.14 10.18
CA ALA A 159 -23.03 10.73 10.52
C ALA A 159 -23.25 9.81 9.31
N ARG A 160 -24.34 10.01 8.56
CA ARG A 160 -24.62 9.26 7.32
C ARG A 160 -23.53 9.46 6.27
N LEU A 161 -23.15 10.70 6.01
CA LEU A 161 -22.09 11.04 5.06
C LEU A 161 -20.74 10.43 5.49
N SER A 162 -20.43 10.43 6.78
CA SER A 162 -19.20 9.83 7.31
C SER A 162 -19.14 8.32 7.10
N GLU A 163 -20.27 7.62 7.20
CA GLU A 163 -20.34 6.19 6.85
C GLU A 163 -20.12 5.97 5.35
N GLU A 164 -20.72 6.80 4.50
CA GLU A 164 -20.54 6.71 3.04
C GLU A 164 -19.13 7.07 2.59
N SER A 165 -18.43 7.93 3.33
CA SER A 165 -17.03 8.31 3.07
C SER A 165 -16.05 7.14 3.27
N LYS A 166 -16.48 6.02 3.87
CA LYS A 166 -15.67 4.79 3.99
C LYS A 166 -15.37 4.14 2.63
N VAL A 167 -16.07 4.53 1.55
CA VAL A 167 -15.84 4.00 0.19
C VAL A 167 -14.37 4.08 -0.26
N LEU A 168 -13.66 5.16 0.09
CA LEU A 168 -12.22 5.26 -0.20
C LEU A 168 -11.38 4.28 0.61
N GLY A 169 -11.78 3.98 1.85
CA GLY A 169 -11.14 2.94 2.67
C GLY A 169 -11.22 1.59 1.98
N THR A 170 -12.40 1.18 1.53
CA THR A 170 -12.60 -0.07 0.78
C THR A 170 -11.79 -0.14 -0.51
N ALA A 171 -11.71 0.96 -1.26
CA ALA A 171 -10.90 1.03 -2.47
C ALA A 171 -9.39 0.88 -2.16
N ARG A 172 -8.90 1.53 -1.11
CA ARG A 172 -7.50 1.40 -0.64
C ARG A 172 -7.18 -0.03 -0.24
N GLU A 173 -8.04 -0.66 0.56
CA GLU A 173 -7.86 -2.04 0.99
C GLU A 173 -7.83 -3.02 -0.19
N THR A 174 -8.72 -2.83 -1.16
CA THR A 174 -8.77 -3.66 -2.38
C THR A 174 -7.48 -3.52 -3.19
N ARG A 175 -7.01 -2.28 -3.40
CA ARG A 175 -5.74 -2.00 -4.06
C ARG A 175 -4.57 -2.63 -3.31
N ASP A 176 -4.47 -2.40 -2.01
CA ASP A 176 -3.35 -2.88 -1.19
C ASP A 176 -3.29 -4.41 -1.17
N LYS A 177 -4.45 -5.10 -1.09
CA LYS A 177 -4.53 -6.56 -1.23
C LYS A 177 -4.09 -7.06 -2.60
N THR A 178 -4.51 -6.36 -3.67
CA THR A 178 -4.17 -6.73 -5.06
C THR A 178 -2.66 -6.75 -5.29
N PHE A 179 -1.94 -5.78 -4.71
CA PHE A 179 -0.50 -5.62 -4.94
C PHE A 179 0.39 -6.10 -3.79
N LEU A 180 -0.18 -6.71 -2.75
CA LEU A 180 0.57 -7.15 -1.57
C LEU A 180 1.70 -8.13 -1.94
N THR A 181 1.45 -9.01 -2.92
CA THR A 181 2.41 -10.04 -3.35
C THR A 181 3.12 -9.72 -4.66
N THR A 182 2.54 -8.91 -5.53
CA THR A 182 3.20 -8.50 -6.79
C THR A 182 4.12 -7.29 -6.60
N GLY A 183 3.98 -6.59 -5.47
CA GLY A 183 4.63 -5.32 -5.21
C GLY A 183 4.00 -4.16 -5.97
N ARG A 184 4.16 -2.95 -5.42
CA ARG A 184 3.80 -1.68 -6.07
C ARG A 184 4.71 -0.57 -5.60
N VAL A 185 4.76 0.50 -6.39
CA VAL A 185 5.56 1.69 -6.13
C VAL A 185 4.65 2.90 -6.24
N GLY A 186 4.50 3.63 -5.14
CA GLY A 186 3.61 4.78 -5.04
C GLY A 186 4.37 6.10 -5.10
N PHE A 187 3.83 7.04 -5.85
CA PHE A 187 4.30 8.43 -5.94
C PHE A 187 3.22 9.38 -5.44
N GLY A 188 3.61 10.29 -4.56
CA GLY A 188 2.83 11.45 -4.13
C GLY A 188 3.23 12.71 -4.88
N THR A 189 2.83 13.87 -4.34
CA THR A 189 3.15 15.19 -4.92
C THR A 189 4.64 15.51 -4.88
N GLU A 190 5.36 15.01 -3.87
CA GLU A 190 6.79 15.29 -3.66
C GLU A 190 7.71 14.17 -4.20
N GLY A 191 7.15 13.16 -4.86
CA GLY A 191 7.90 12.04 -5.43
C GLY A 191 7.59 10.70 -4.76
N LEU A 192 8.58 9.80 -4.76
CA LEU A 192 8.45 8.45 -4.24
C LEU A 192 8.03 8.49 -2.76
N ARG A 193 6.96 7.76 -2.42
CA ARG A 193 6.43 7.69 -1.06
C ARG A 193 6.23 6.27 -0.54
N GLU A 194 6.27 5.28 -1.43
CA GLU A 194 5.97 3.90 -1.05
C GLU A 194 6.64 2.92 -2.01
N LEU A 195 7.28 1.92 -1.44
CA LEU A 195 7.75 0.71 -2.11
C LEU A 195 7.11 -0.47 -1.38
N VAL A 196 6.35 -1.31 -2.07
CA VAL A 196 5.81 -2.56 -1.53
C VAL A 196 6.59 -3.69 -2.17
N ALA A 197 7.29 -4.49 -1.38
CA ALA A 197 8.14 -5.56 -1.87
C ALA A 197 7.31 -6.65 -2.60
N PRO A 198 7.73 -7.12 -3.78
CA PRO A 198 7.13 -8.31 -4.38
C PRO A 198 7.47 -9.57 -3.58
N ALA A 199 6.72 -10.65 -3.81
CA ALA A 199 6.93 -11.94 -3.16
C ALA A 199 8.36 -12.46 -3.43
N GLY A 200 8.94 -13.10 -2.41
CA GLY A 200 10.31 -13.60 -2.46
C GLY A 200 11.39 -12.55 -2.13
N THR A 201 11.04 -11.26 -2.12
CA THR A 201 11.94 -10.20 -1.65
C THR A 201 12.06 -10.21 -0.13
N ARG A 202 13.27 -9.95 0.37
CA ARG A 202 13.60 -9.93 1.80
C ARG A 202 14.46 -8.72 2.16
N THR A 203 14.39 -8.33 3.43
CA THR A 203 15.32 -7.37 4.03
C THR A 203 16.73 -7.97 4.18
N ALA A 204 17.69 -7.14 4.58
CA ALA A 204 19.05 -7.60 4.87
C ALA A 204 19.10 -8.62 6.03
N GLU A 205 18.16 -8.52 6.97
CA GLU A 205 17.96 -9.46 8.07
C GLU A 205 17.19 -10.73 7.66
N GLY A 206 16.83 -10.86 6.38
CA GLY A 206 16.15 -12.03 5.85
C GLY A 206 14.64 -12.06 6.14
N ILE A 207 14.03 -10.94 6.55
CA ILE A 207 12.59 -10.87 6.79
C ILE A 207 11.85 -10.52 5.51
N GLY A 208 10.77 -11.24 5.23
CA GLY A 208 9.89 -10.98 4.10
C GLY A 208 8.61 -11.80 4.21
N ALA A 209 7.85 -11.90 3.12
CA ALA A 209 6.64 -12.71 3.10
C ALA A 209 6.93 -14.17 3.51
N GLY A 210 6.13 -14.71 4.43
CA GLY A 210 6.27 -16.04 5.03
C GLY A 210 7.12 -16.09 6.31
N SER A 211 7.86 -15.03 6.67
CA SER A 211 8.55 -14.96 7.97
C SER A 211 7.54 -14.96 9.12
N THR A 212 7.86 -15.63 10.22
CA THR A 212 7.02 -15.63 11.43
C THR A 212 7.15 -14.34 12.23
N LEU A 213 6.18 -14.06 13.10
CA LEU A 213 6.25 -12.95 14.04
C LEU A 213 7.48 -13.06 14.96
N ASP A 214 7.85 -14.26 15.38
CA ASP A 214 9.02 -14.47 16.24
C ASP A 214 10.33 -14.17 15.50
N GLU A 215 10.44 -14.53 14.22
CA GLU A 215 11.57 -14.15 13.38
C GLU A 215 11.63 -12.63 13.18
N LEU A 216 10.49 -11.99 12.93
CA LEU A 216 10.39 -10.54 12.80
C LEU A 216 10.87 -9.82 14.06
N LYS A 217 10.35 -10.23 15.22
CA LYS A 217 10.73 -9.68 16.54
C LYS A 217 12.20 -9.90 16.86
N ARG A 218 12.72 -11.11 16.60
CA ARG A 218 14.15 -11.41 16.78
C ARG A 218 15.03 -10.49 15.93
N ALA A 219 14.60 -10.15 14.72
CA ALA A 219 15.35 -9.28 13.83
C ALA A 219 15.29 -7.80 14.23
N TYR A 220 14.17 -7.33 14.79
CA TYR A 220 13.89 -5.88 14.88
C TYR A 220 13.37 -5.35 16.23
N ASP A 221 13.08 -6.16 17.26
CA ASP A 221 12.63 -5.64 18.57
C ASP A 221 13.63 -4.65 19.17
N GLY A 222 14.93 -4.94 19.05
CA GLY A 222 16.01 -4.05 19.47
C GLY A 222 16.23 -2.83 18.57
N LYS A 223 15.47 -2.68 17.48
CA LYS A 223 15.59 -1.63 16.45
C LYS A 223 14.34 -0.74 16.37
N GLY A 224 13.47 -0.78 17.38
CA GLY A 224 12.27 0.05 17.44
C GLY A 224 11.07 -0.51 16.69
N LEU A 225 11.02 -1.84 16.49
CA LEU A 225 9.79 -2.51 16.03
C LEU A 225 8.66 -2.31 17.03
N GLN A 226 7.51 -1.86 16.55
CA GLN A 226 6.30 -1.72 17.34
C GLN A 226 5.07 -2.11 16.52
N PRO A 227 3.97 -2.54 17.15
CA PRO A 227 2.69 -2.61 16.46
C PRO A 227 2.34 -1.24 15.87
N ALA A 228 1.87 -1.21 14.63
CA ALA A 228 1.26 -0.02 14.07
C ALA A 228 -0.10 0.23 14.75
N LYS A 229 -0.84 1.24 14.26
CA LYS A 229 -2.18 1.58 14.78
C LYS A 229 -3.04 0.33 15.00
N GLU A 230 -3.71 0.27 16.15
CA GLU A 230 -4.57 -0.84 16.53
C GLU A 230 -5.59 -1.19 15.42
N GLY A 231 -5.77 -2.50 15.18
CA GLY A 231 -6.67 -3.02 14.15
C GLY A 231 -6.11 -3.06 12.73
N THR A 232 -4.89 -2.54 12.48
CA THR A 232 -4.27 -2.61 11.14
C THR A 232 -3.61 -3.95 10.83
N GLY A 233 -3.28 -4.74 11.85
CA GLY A 233 -2.53 -5.99 11.68
C GLY A 233 -1.10 -5.80 11.16
N LYS A 234 -0.49 -4.63 11.42
CA LYS A 234 0.85 -4.28 10.95
C LYS A 234 1.82 -4.06 12.10
N TYR A 235 3.10 -4.30 11.82
CA TYR A 235 4.23 -3.81 12.62
C TYR A 235 5.00 -2.76 11.82
N GLU A 236 5.57 -1.79 12.50
CA GLU A 236 6.36 -0.73 11.88
C GLU A 236 7.62 -0.42 12.67
N MET A 237 8.61 0.13 11.97
CA MET A 237 9.83 0.67 12.58
C MET A 237 10.44 1.73 11.66
N PRO A 238 11.23 2.68 12.20
CA PRO A 238 12.00 3.61 11.38
C PRO A 238 12.92 2.87 10.39
N ALA A 239 12.95 3.34 9.15
CA ALA A 239 13.94 2.89 8.18
C ALA A 239 15.26 3.63 8.44
N GLU A 240 16.06 3.11 9.37
CA GLU A 240 17.36 3.69 9.69
C GLU A 240 18.34 3.51 8.51
N GLY A 241 18.94 4.61 8.05
CA GLY A 241 20.07 4.59 7.13
C GLY A 241 19.98 5.53 5.92
N ARG A 242 21.09 6.24 5.70
CA ARG A 242 21.39 7.18 4.60
C ARG A 242 20.57 8.48 4.55
N GLN A 243 21.19 9.50 3.98
CA GLN A 243 20.59 10.79 3.70
C GLN A 243 19.34 10.63 2.83
N GLY A 244 18.21 11.24 3.25
CA GLY A 244 16.93 11.16 2.54
C GLY A 244 15.96 10.07 3.03
N SER A 245 16.32 9.28 4.05
CA SER A 245 15.41 8.32 4.70
C SER A 245 14.59 8.89 5.86
N GLU A 246 14.69 10.21 6.11
CA GLU A 246 13.90 10.89 7.14
C GLU A 246 12.40 10.72 6.86
N GLY A 247 11.65 10.29 7.87
CA GLY A 247 10.21 10.01 7.77
C GLY A 247 9.86 8.69 7.07
N TRP A 248 10.85 7.89 6.66
CA TRP A 248 10.61 6.57 6.10
C TRP A 248 10.51 5.49 7.18
N MET A 249 9.55 4.59 7.01
CA MET A 249 9.26 3.49 7.91
C MET A 249 9.22 2.18 7.12
N TYR A 250 9.69 1.10 7.73
CA TYR A 250 9.26 -0.23 7.33
C TYR A 250 7.84 -0.47 7.85
N GLU A 251 6.98 -1.04 7.01
CA GLU A 251 5.69 -1.62 7.41
C GLU A 251 5.69 -3.12 7.07
N PHE A 252 5.48 -3.97 8.07
CA PHE A 252 5.28 -5.41 7.91
C PHE A 252 3.80 -5.71 8.11
N THR A 253 3.11 -6.15 7.06
CA THR A 253 1.71 -6.57 7.13
C THR A 253 1.65 -8.02 7.56
N MET A 254 0.87 -8.32 8.60
CA MET A 254 0.71 -9.67 9.13
C MET A 254 -0.55 -10.34 8.57
N ASP A 255 -0.45 -11.64 8.30
CA ASP A 255 -1.57 -12.56 8.17
C ASP A 255 -1.41 -13.66 9.22
N GLY A 256 -2.26 -13.61 10.25
CA GLY A 256 -2.09 -14.41 11.46
C GLY A 256 -0.71 -14.18 12.12
N ALA A 257 0.08 -15.24 12.20
CA ALA A 257 1.40 -15.23 12.82
C ALA A 257 2.56 -15.03 11.83
N THR A 258 2.27 -14.74 10.57
CA THR A 258 3.28 -14.61 9.51
C THR A 258 3.20 -13.28 8.78
N VAL A 259 4.33 -12.78 8.32
CA VAL A 259 4.42 -11.59 7.47
C VAL A 259 3.82 -11.94 6.10
N ALA A 260 2.77 -11.24 5.70
CA ALA A 260 2.14 -11.35 4.39
C ALA A 260 2.74 -10.38 3.37
N GLY A 261 3.25 -9.23 3.83
CA GLY A 261 3.87 -8.23 2.97
C GLY A 261 4.82 -7.32 3.71
N LEU A 262 5.71 -6.71 2.95
CA LEU A 262 6.75 -5.79 3.41
C LEU A 262 6.68 -4.52 2.57
N ALA A 263 6.71 -3.36 3.21
CA ALA A 263 6.78 -2.08 2.53
C ALA A 263 7.79 -1.15 3.20
N LEU A 264 8.30 -0.22 2.40
CA LEU A 264 9.05 0.96 2.83
C LEU A 264 8.19 2.16 2.45
N VAL A 265 7.80 2.98 3.44
CA VAL A 265 6.79 4.03 3.25
C VAL A 265 7.23 5.34 3.84
N ASN A 266 6.86 6.45 3.21
CA ASN A 266 6.87 7.78 3.79
C ASN A 266 5.43 8.30 3.80
N ARG A 267 4.78 8.17 4.95
CA ARG A 267 3.39 8.61 5.13
C ARG A 267 3.28 10.13 5.30
N GLY A 268 4.39 10.84 5.46
CA GLY A 268 4.46 12.31 5.47
C GLY A 268 4.35 12.93 4.08
N THR A 269 4.71 12.20 3.02
CA THR A 269 4.51 12.65 1.64
C THR A 269 3.06 12.50 1.21
N PHE A 270 2.44 13.63 0.87
CA PHE A 270 1.02 13.73 0.52
C PHE A 270 0.72 13.24 -0.91
N CYS A 271 -0.54 12.82 -1.10
CA CYS A 271 -1.14 12.63 -2.42
C CYS A 271 -1.98 13.88 -2.76
N SER A 272 -2.25 14.13 -4.05
CA SER A 272 -2.99 15.32 -4.52
C SER A 272 -4.52 15.29 -4.36
#